data_AF-A0A7C8Z6M0-F1
#
_entry.id   AF-A0A7C8Z6M0-F1
#
_cell.length_a   1.000
_cell.length_b   1.000
_cell.length_c   1.000
_cell.angle_alpha   90.00
_cell.angle_beta   90.00
_cell.angle_gamma   90.00
#
_symmetry.space_group_name_H-M   'P 1'
#
loop_
_entity.id
_entity.type
_entity.pdbx_description
1 polymer ?
#
loop_
_entity_poly.entity_id
_entity_poly.type
_entity_poly.pdbx_seq_one_letter_code
_entity_poly.pdbx_strand_id
1 'polypeptide(L)'
;LARALQARSTPQRKVYLSAAPQCPFPDAHLSTAINTGVFDYVWVQFYNNPACQYANGNANNLLSSWNRWTSVNARQIFLGIPAAPAAAGSGYIPPDALKTQVLPRIKTSPKYGGVMLWSRFYDNGYSSSIKGSV
;
A
#
# COMPACT_ATOMS: atom_id res chain seq x y z
N LEU A 1 20.73 -7.24 2.39
CA LEU A 1 20.18 -6.64 3.63
C LEU A 1 18.94 -7.37 4.17
N ALA A 2 17.81 -7.43 3.45
CA ALA A 2 16.56 -8.03 3.97
C ALA A 2 16.70 -9.45 4.55
N ARG A 3 17.37 -10.36 3.82
CA ARG A 3 17.67 -11.72 4.32
C ARG A 3 18.52 -11.72 5.60
N ALA A 4 19.47 -10.79 5.72
CA ALA A 4 20.33 -10.69 6.89
C ALA A 4 19.57 -10.18 8.13
N LEU A 5 18.60 -9.28 7.93
CA LEU A 5 17.70 -8.86 9.02
C LEU A 5 16.77 -10.01 9.43
N GLN A 6 16.22 -10.75 8.47
CA GLN A 6 15.37 -11.88 8.78
C GLN A 6 16.13 -13.00 9.52
N ALA A 7 17.41 -13.22 9.22
CA ALA A 7 18.26 -14.16 9.96
C ALA A 7 18.43 -13.79 11.45
N ARG A 8 18.06 -12.58 11.88
CA ARG A 8 18.05 -12.16 13.29
C ARG A 8 16.73 -12.46 14.00
N SER A 9 15.70 -12.93 13.28
CA SER A 9 14.42 -13.32 13.86
C SER A 9 14.54 -14.64 14.61
N THR A 10 13.98 -14.71 15.81
CA THR A 10 13.90 -15.94 16.63
C THR A 10 12.43 -16.30 16.91
N PRO A 11 12.13 -17.52 17.38
CA PRO A 11 10.76 -17.90 17.75
C PRO A 11 10.15 -16.98 18.82
N GLN A 12 10.96 -16.48 19.76
CA GLN A 12 10.52 -15.59 20.85
C GLN A 12 10.54 -14.10 20.45
N ARG A 13 11.34 -13.73 19.44
CA ARG A 13 11.47 -12.35 18.98
C ARG A 13 11.48 -12.27 17.46
N LYS A 14 10.29 -12.13 16.89
CA LYS A 14 10.12 -11.94 15.46
C LYS A 14 10.59 -10.55 15.02
N VAL A 15 11.40 -10.50 13.96
CA VAL A 15 11.73 -9.24 13.26
C VAL A 15 10.78 -9.11 12.08
N TYR A 16 9.86 -8.15 12.15
CA TYR A 16 8.93 -7.86 11.05
C TYR A 16 9.62 -7.04 9.97
N LEU A 17 9.43 -7.44 8.72
CA LEU A 17 9.96 -6.71 7.57
C LEU A 17 8.83 -6.13 6.75
N SER A 18 8.93 -4.83 6.47
CA SER A 18 7.97 -4.10 5.64
C SER A 18 8.66 -3.29 4.55
N ALA A 19 7.99 -3.12 3.41
CA ALA A 19 8.49 -2.34 2.27
C ALA A 19 7.45 -1.33 1.78
N ALA A 20 7.93 -0.18 1.30
CA ALA A 20 7.11 0.89 0.73
C ALA A 20 7.47 1.17 -0.74
N PRO A 21 7.24 0.25 -1.67
CA PRO A 21 7.49 0.52 -3.09
C PRO A 21 6.55 1.61 -3.63
N GLN A 22 6.97 2.31 -4.68
CA GLN A 22 6.08 3.12 -5.51
C GLN A 22 5.12 2.20 -6.28
N CYS A 23 3.96 2.71 -6.71
CA CYS A 23 2.99 1.89 -7.44
C CYS A 23 3.40 1.43 -8.85
N PRO A 24 4.36 2.04 -9.58
CA PRO A 24 4.86 1.46 -10.82
C PRO A 24 5.45 0.07 -10.56
N PHE A 25 5.05 -0.91 -11.36
CA PHE A 25 5.45 -2.30 -11.19
C PHE A 25 6.30 -2.78 -12.37
N PRO A 26 7.50 -3.34 -12.14
CA PRO A 26 8.18 -3.51 -10.85
C PRO A 26 8.71 -2.18 -10.27
N ASP A 27 8.94 -2.14 -8.95
CA ASP A 27 9.59 -1.01 -8.31
C ASP A 27 11.11 -1.07 -8.55
N ALA A 28 11.69 0.05 -8.99
CA ALA A 28 13.08 0.13 -9.42
C ALA A 28 14.11 -0.17 -8.31
N HIS A 29 13.74 0.00 -7.04
CA HIS A 29 14.68 -0.11 -5.92
C HIS A 29 14.38 -1.30 -5.00
N LEU A 30 13.10 -1.63 -4.82
CA LEU A 30 12.64 -2.58 -3.83
C LEU A 30 12.23 -3.93 -4.42
N SER A 31 12.04 -4.06 -5.74
CA SER A 31 11.63 -5.35 -6.32
C SER A 31 12.60 -6.49 -6.04
N THR A 32 13.92 -6.25 -6.09
CA THR A 32 14.92 -7.30 -5.72
C THR A 32 14.79 -7.72 -4.26
N ALA A 33 14.50 -6.78 -3.35
CA ALA A 33 14.31 -7.08 -1.94
C ALA A 33 12.99 -7.83 -1.71
N ILE A 34 11.88 -7.36 -2.29
CA ILE A 34 10.55 -7.98 -2.19
C ILE A 34 10.60 -9.41 -2.72
N ASN A 35 11.30 -9.65 -3.83
CA ASN A 35 11.46 -10.97 -4.44
C ASN A 35 12.24 -11.96 -3.57
N THR A 36 12.89 -11.54 -2.47
CA THR A 36 13.45 -12.50 -1.52
C THR A 36 12.39 -13.24 -0.72
N GLY A 37 11.13 -12.78 -0.72
CA GLY A 37 10.01 -13.47 -0.07
C GLY A 37 9.98 -13.38 1.45
N VAL A 38 10.75 -12.46 2.04
CA VAL A 38 10.91 -12.33 3.51
C VAL A 38 10.10 -11.18 4.11
N PHE A 39 9.36 -10.43 3.29
CA PHE A 39 8.57 -9.29 3.75
C PHE A 39 7.20 -9.75 4.25
N ASP A 40 6.85 -9.35 5.48
CA ASP A 40 5.53 -9.57 6.06
C ASP A 40 4.51 -8.61 5.43
N TYR A 41 4.89 -7.34 5.26
CA TYR A 41 3.98 -6.27 4.85
C TYR A 41 4.55 -5.48 3.66
N VAL A 42 3.73 -5.22 2.66
CA VAL A 42 4.09 -4.32 1.56
C VAL A 42 3.01 -3.26 1.43
N TRP A 43 3.32 -2.01 1.77
CA TRP A 43 2.42 -0.87 1.60
C TRP A 43 2.79 -0.08 0.35
N VAL A 44 2.18 -0.45 -0.77
CA VAL A 44 2.46 0.15 -2.08
C VAL A 44 1.95 1.59 -2.10
N GLN A 45 2.79 2.55 -2.50
CA GLN A 45 2.46 3.97 -2.53
C GLN A 45 1.72 4.32 -3.83
N PHE A 46 0.38 4.42 -3.76
CA PHE A 46 -0.50 4.75 -4.89
C PHE A 46 -0.72 6.27 -5.02
N TYR A 47 0.37 7.03 -4.96
CA TYR A 47 0.39 8.49 -5.08
C TYR A 47 1.69 8.98 -5.70
N ASN A 48 1.72 10.23 -6.14
CA ASN A 48 2.83 10.82 -6.93
C ASN A 48 3.20 10.07 -8.22
N ASN A 49 2.31 9.20 -8.72
CA ASN A 49 2.55 8.34 -9.88
C ASN A 49 1.27 8.22 -10.73
N PRO A 50 1.06 9.12 -11.72
CA PRO A 50 -0.18 9.18 -12.52
C PRO A 50 -0.59 7.87 -13.21
N ALA A 51 0.40 7.04 -13.58
CA ALA A 51 0.15 5.76 -14.27
C ALA A 51 -0.55 4.70 -13.39
N CYS A 52 -0.54 4.84 -12.08
CA CYS A 52 -1.05 3.82 -11.16
C CYS A 52 -1.77 4.38 -9.93
N GLN A 53 -2.05 5.67 -9.86
CA GLN A 53 -2.81 6.27 -8.75
C GLN A 53 -4.28 6.53 -9.11
N TYR A 54 -5.06 6.94 -8.11
CA TYR A 54 -6.38 7.51 -8.33
C TYR A 54 -6.27 8.92 -8.92
N ALA A 55 -7.06 9.22 -9.95
CA ALA A 55 -7.09 10.56 -10.56
C ALA A 55 -8.44 10.81 -11.23
N ASN A 56 -8.88 12.07 -11.26
CA ASN A 56 -10.05 12.51 -12.04
C ASN A 56 -11.33 11.68 -11.79
N GLY A 57 -11.59 11.29 -10.54
CA GLY A 57 -12.77 10.50 -10.21
C GLY A 57 -12.68 9.01 -10.56
N ASN A 58 -11.50 8.51 -10.94
CA ASN A 58 -11.32 7.19 -11.52
C ASN A 58 -10.24 6.36 -10.78
N ALA A 59 -10.58 5.10 -10.46
CA ALA A 59 -9.71 4.15 -9.75
C ALA A 59 -9.08 3.07 -10.64
N ASN A 60 -9.31 3.05 -11.95
CA ASN A 60 -8.93 1.94 -12.84
C ASN A 60 -7.42 1.69 -12.87
N ASN A 61 -6.60 2.75 -12.97
CA ASN A 61 -5.15 2.64 -12.98
C ASN A 61 -4.62 2.05 -11.67
N LEU A 62 -5.16 2.53 -10.55
CA LEU A 62 -4.87 2.01 -9.22
C LEU A 62 -5.24 0.53 -9.10
N LEU A 63 -6.46 0.15 -9.47
CA LEU A 63 -6.94 -1.23 -9.37
C LEU A 63 -6.14 -2.17 -10.29
N SER A 64 -5.75 -1.72 -11.48
CA SER A 64 -4.89 -2.48 -12.39
C SER A 64 -3.52 -2.72 -11.79
N SER A 65 -2.91 -1.68 -11.21
CA SER A 65 -1.61 -1.81 -10.53
C SER A 65 -1.71 -2.67 -9.26
N TRP A 66 -2.76 -2.51 -8.45
CA TRP A 66 -3.04 -3.35 -7.27
C TRP A 66 -3.02 -4.84 -7.63
N ASN A 67 -3.70 -5.23 -8.71
CA ASN A 67 -3.74 -6.63 -9.17
C ASN A 67 -2.36 -7.17 -9.57
N ARG A 68 -1.44 -6.31 -10.04
CA ARG A 68 -0.04 -6.72 -10.29
C ARG A 68 0.70 -6.90 -8.98
N TRP A 69 0.55 -5.96 -8.05
CA TRP A 69 1.19 -6.03 -6.74
C TRP A 69 0.72 -7.24 -5.91
N THR A 70 -0.53 -7.70 -6.03
CA THR A 70 -1.00 -8.92 -5.34
C THR A 70 -0.26 -10.19 -5.75
N SER A 71 0.49 -10.19 -6.86
CA SER A 71 1.32 -11.32 -7.26
C SER A 71 2.62 -11.48 -6.45
N VAL A 72 3.08 -10.44 -5.73
CA VAL A 72 4.39 -10.50 -5.04
C VAL A 72 4.39 -11.46 -3.85
N ASN A 73 5.57 -12.01 -3.52
CA ASN A 73 5.74 -12.91 -2.38
C ASN A 73 5.85 -12.13 -1.06
N ALA A 74 4.70 -11.66 -0.57
CA ALA A 74 4.54 -11.04 0.74
C ALA A 74 3.28 -11.56 1.43
N ARG A 75 3.26 -11.54 2.77
CA ARG A 75 2.13 -12.05 3.56
C ARG A 75 0.89 -11.17 3.42
N GLN A 76 1.04 -9.85 3.53
CA GLN A 76 -0.04 -8.89 3.34
C GLN A 76 0.41 -7.67 2.53
N ILE A 77 -0.53 -7.12 1.79
CA ILE A 77 -0.37 -5.94 0.94
C ILE A 77 -1.36 -4.89 1.38
N PHE A 78 -0.88 -3.67 1.54
CA PHE A 78 -1.65 -2.53 2.01
C PHE A 78 -1.73 -1.47 0.92
N LEU A 79 -2.86 -0.80 0.85
CA LEU A 79 -3.07 0.35 -0.02
C LEU A 79 -2.44 1.59 0.62
N GLY A 80 -1.30 2.06 0.12
CA GLY A 80 -0.64 3.27 0.60
C GLY A 80 -1.18 4.52 -0.10
N ILE A 81 -1.74 5.46 0.66
CA ILE A 81 -2.37 6.70 0.14
C ILE A 81 -2.02 7.91 1.01
N PRO A 82 -2.07 9.13 0.45
CA PRO A 82 -1.92 10.35 1.22
C PRO A 82 -3.16 10.60 2.09
N ALA A 83 -2.96 11.03 3.32
CA ALA A 83 -4.03 11.31 4.27
C ALA A 83 -4.77 12.62 3.98
N ALA A 84 -4.18 13.52 3.19
CA ALA A 84 -4.78 14.78 2.77
C ALA A 84 -4.27 15.19 1.37
N PRO A 85 -4.98 16.07 0.64
CA PRO A 85 -4.52 16.57 -0.66
C PRO A 85 -3.11 17.20 -0.59
N ALA A 86 -2.76 17.86 0.51
CA ALA A 86 -1.47 18.51 0.69
C ALA A 86 -0.32 17.55 1.07
N ALA A 87 -0.60 16.26 1.33
CA ALA A 87 0.41 15.29 1.75
C ALA A 87 1.22 14.69 0.59
N ALA A 88 0.78 14.91 -0.65
CA ALA A 88 1.41 14.43 -1.87
C ALA A 88 1.11 15.41 -3.02
N GLY A 89 1.93 15.40 -4.08
CA GLY A 89 1.67 16.22 -5.26
C GLY A 89 0.46 15.72 -6.08
N SER A 90 0.11 14.45 -5.96
CA SER A 90 -1.07 13.85 -6.61
C SER A 90 -1.44 12.50 -6.00
N GLY A 91 -2.61 11.96 -6.35
CA GLY A 91 -3.05 10.61 -5.93
C GLY A 91 -3.91 10.57 -4.66
N TYR A 92 -4.34 11.72 -4.14
CA TYR A 92 -5.31 11.77 -3.04
C TYR A 92 -6.66 11.19 -3.46
N ILE A 93 -7.23 10.36 -2.59
CA ILE A 93 -8.53 9.73 -2.78
C ILE A 93 -9.48 10.32 -1.73
N PRO A 94 -10.62 10.92 -2.10
CA PRO A 94 -11.63 11.29 -1.11
C PRO A 94 -12.14 10.06 -0.35
N PRO A 95 -12.44 10.14 0.96
CA PRO A 95 -12.88 8.99 1.75
C PRO A 95 -14.08 8.25 1.15
N ASP A 96 -15.07 8.96 0.61
CA ASP A 96 -16.24 8.33 -0.02
C ASP A 96 -15.89 7.60 -1.32
N ALA A 97 -14.97 8.15 -2.13
CA ALA A 97 -14.46 7.47 -3.31
C ALA A 97 -13.64 6.23 -2.93
N LEU A 98 -12.82 6.31 -1.87
CA LEU A 98 -12.10 5.14 -1.35
C LEU A 98 -13.06 4.02 -0.95
N LYS A 99 -14.10 4.35 -0.17
CA LYS A 99 -15.10 3.38 0.32
C LYS A 99 -15.94 2.75 -0.79
N THR A 100 -16.28 3.50 -1.83
CA THR A 100 -17.21 3.04 -2.87
C THR A 100 -16.53 2.46 -4.10
N GLN A 101 -15.34 2.95 -4.47
CA GLN A 101 -14.69 2.57 -5.73
C GLN A 101 -13.48 1.63 -5.53
N VAL A 102 -12.78 1.74 -4.40
CA VAL A 102 -11.49 1.06 -4.18
C VAL A 102 -11.61 -0.11 -3.22
N LEU A 103 -12.02 0.14 -1.97
CA LEU A 103 -12.08 -0.89 -0.91
C LEU A 103 -12.88 -2.14 -1.32
N PRO A 104 -14.07 -2.04 -1.94
CA PRO A 104 -14.85 -3.22 -2.32
C PRO A 104 -14.12 -4.12 -3.33
N ARG A 105 -13.21 -3.55 -4.12
CA ARG A 105 -12.44 -4.29 -5.13
C ARG A 105 -11.20 -4.91 -4.52
N ILE A 106 -10.42 -4.14 -3.77
CA ILE A 106 -9.14 -4.62 -3.23
C ILE A 106 -9.32 -5.62 -2.08
N LYS A 107 -10.41 -5.53 -1.31
CA LYS A 107 -10.75 -6.46 -0.21
C LYS A 107 -11.08 -7.88 -0.69
N THR A 108 -11.29 -8.09 -1.99
CA THR A 108 -11.48 -9.43 -2.56
C THR A 108 -10.17 -10.22 -2.62
N SER A 109 -9.02 -9.55 -2.53
CA SER A 109 -7.72 -10.20 -2.50
C SER A 109 -7.47 -10.84 -1.13
N PRO A 110 -7.07 -12.12 -1.05
CA PRO A 110 -6.69 -12.75 0.22
C PRO A 110 -5.43 -12.13 0.84
N LYS A 111 -4.65 -11.35 0.07
CA LYS A 111 -3.48 -10.62 0.56
C LYS A 111 -3.80 -9.21 1.07
N TYR A 112 -5.04 -8.75 0.98
CA TYR A 112 -5.39 -7.43 1.52
C TYR A 112 -5.11 -7.37 3.03
N GLY A 113 -4.27 -6.42 3.44
CA GLY A 113 -3.90 -6.18 4.83
C GLY A 113 -4.53 -4.93 5.44
N GLY A 114 -4.97 -3.98 4.61
CA GLY A 114 -5.51 -2.70 5.07
C GLY A 114 -5.05 -1.51 4.23
N VAL A 115 -5.05 -0.34 4.86
CA VAL A 115 -4.64 0.94 4.27
C VAL A 115 -3.47 1.51 5.06
N MET A 116 -2.46 2.04 4.37
CA MET A 116 -1.36 2.82 4.94
C MET A 116 -1.57 4.28 4.59
N LEU A 117 -1.41 5.18 5.56
CA LEU A 117 -1.61 6.61 5.39
C LEU A 117 -0.29 7.38 5.51
N TRP A 118 0.01 8.18 4.49
CA TRP A 118 1.06 9.20 4.56
C TRP A 118 0.45 10.58 4.80
N SER A 119 0.61 11.21 5.96
CA SER A 119 1.24 10.73 7.19
C SER A 119 0.39 11.17 8.39
N ARG A 120 0.81 10.81 9.61
CA ARG A 120 0.08 11.19 10.84
C ARG A 120 -0.19 12.70 10.92
N PHE A 121 0.75 13.54 10.49
CA PHE A 121 0.60 15.00 10.50
C PHE A 121 -0.60 15.48 9.66
N TYR A 122 -0.83 14.83 8.51
CA TYR A 122 -1.93 15.16 7.61
C TYR A 122 -3.23 14.41 7.94
N ASP A 123 -3.14 13.32 8.72
CA ASP A 123 -4.30 12.54 9.13
C ASP A 123 -5.10 13.24 10.24
N ASN A 124 -5.81 14.29 9.85
CA ASN A 124 -6.70 15.08 10.71
C ASN A 124 -8.17 14.67 10.51
N GLY A 125 -8.42 13.36 10.45
CA GLY A 125 -9.76 12.79 10.33
C GLY A 125 -9.94 11.77 9.20
N TYR A 126 -8.95 11.63 8.31
CA TYR A 126 -9.03 10.69 7.18
C TYR A 126 -9.18 9.25 7.66
N SER A 127 -8.34 8.80 8.58
CA SER A 127 -8.42 7.47 9.19
C SER A 127 -9.77 7.25 9.89
N SER A 128 -10.24 8.24 10.66
CA SER A 128 -11.56 8.20 11.32
C SER A 128 -12.70 8.00 10.32
N SER A 129 -12.66 8.66 9.15
CA SER A 129 -13.68 8.55 8.11
C SER A 129 -13.73 7.20 7.40
N ILE A 130 -12.64 6.41 7.44
CA ILE A 130 -12.53 5.14 6.72
C ILE A 130 -12.47 3.92 7.66
N LYS A 131 -12.28 4.13 8.97
CA LYS A 131 -12.05 3.06 9.97
C LYS A 131 -13.10 1.95 9.95
N GLY A 132 -14.39 2.30 9.76
CA GLY A 132 -15.47 1.31 9.71
C GLY A 132 -15.56 0.52 8.40
N SER A 133 -14.74 0.85 7.40
CA SER A 133 -14.77 0.23 6.08
C SER A 133 -13.50 -0.57 5.75
N VAL A 134 -12.38 -0.27 6.42
CA VAL A 134 -11.09 -0.95 6.25
C VAL A 134 -11.17 -2.38 6.74
#